data_AF-A0A7V9A8W4-F1
#
_entry.id   AF-A0A7V9A8W4-F1
#
_cell.length_a   1.000
_cell.length_b   1.000
_cell.length_c   1.000
_cell.angle_alpha   90.00
_cell.angle_beta   90.00
_cell.angle_gamma   90.00
#
_symmetry.space_group_name_H-M   'P 1'
#
loop_
_entity.id
_entity.type
_entity.pdbx_description
1 polymer ?
#
loop_
_entity_poly.entity_id
_entity_poly.type
_entity_poly.pdbx_seq_one_letter_code
_entity_poly.pdbx_strand_id
1 'polypeptide(L)'
;MSKFRFRLETYLRLKIAARDQCRAELAEVLRAEEQLKEHQAGIESDIRDQHAFIRGRTEAGALNIDLITASQREVMFLKSLQIEKQQLMLKLRPHIQQRRQALIDADHEVRTLEKLKEQKQEQHIKLEAAIEAKQMDEIALSGFMRKGE
;
A
#
# COMPACT_ATOMS: atom_id res chain seq x y z
N MET A 1 17.04 24.81 28.85
CA MET A 1 16.01 24.18 28.01
C MET A 1 16.25 22.68 27.96
N SER A 2 15.30 21.91 28.46
CA SER A 2 15.39 20.45 28.49
C SER A 2 14.94 19.90 27.14
N LYS A 3 15.71 19.02 26.50
CA LYS A 3 15.27 18.42 25.22
C LYS A 3 14.02 17.56 25.46
N PHE A 4 12.94 17.80 24.71
CA PHE A 4 11.77 16.94 24.73
C PHE A 4 12.13 15.52 24.32
N ARG A 5 11.75 14.53 25.15
CA ARG A 5 11.95 13.12 24.86
C ARG A 5 10.62 12.38 24.93
N PHE A 6 10.17 11.85 23.80
CA PHE A 6 8.95 11.08 23.76
C PHE A 6 9.20 9.65 24.27
N ARG A 7 8.53 9.27 25.37
CA ARG A 7 8.75 7.97 26.04
C ARG A 7 8.46 6.77 25.13
N LEU A 8 7.57 6.92 24.16
CA LEU A 8 7.15 5.86 23.23
C LEU A 8 7.82 5.97 21.85
N GLU A 9 8.94 6.69 21.72
CA GLU A 9 9.60 6.90 20.44
C GLU A 9 10.10 5.61 19.78
N THR A 10 10.65 4.68 20.55
CA THR A 10 11.03 3.36 20.03
C THR A 10 9.81 2.55 19.59
N TYR A 11 8.69 2.64 20.32
CA TYR A 11 7.45 1.96 19.96
C TYR A 11 6.85 2.54 18.66
N LEU A 12 6.86 3.87 18.50
CA LEU A 12 6.44 4.53 17.27
C LEU A 12 7.29 4.07 16.07
N ARG A 13 8.62 4.00 16.22
CA ARG A 13 9.51 3.49 15.16
C ARG A 13 9.19 2.04 14.77
N LEU A 14 8.92 1.17 15.75
CA LEU A 14 8.51 -0.21 15.49
C LEU A 14 7.19 -0.28 14.72
N LYS A 15 6.21 0.57 15.06
CA LYS A 15 4.92 0.63 14.35
C LYS A 15 5.04 1.18 12.93
N ILE A 16 5.91 2.16 12.72
CA ILE A 16 6.23 2.66 11.37
C ILE A 16 6.85 1.54 10.53
N ALA A 17 7.82 0.79 11.08
CA ALA A 17 8.43 -0.33 10.38
C ALA A 17 7.39 -1.43 10.05
N ALA A 18 6.49 -1.75 10.98
CA ALA A 18 5.41 -2.71 10.75
C ALA A 18 4.45 -2.26 9.63
N ARG A 19 4.07 -0.98 9.61
CA ARG A 19 3.27 -0.40 8.53
C ARG A 19 3.99 -0.51 7.18
N ASP A 20 5.27 -0.18 7.14
CA ASP A 20 6.07 -0.22 5.91
C ASP A 20 6.21 -1.67 5.39
N GLN A 21 6.31 -2.65 6.30
CA GLN A 21 6.23 -4.07 5.97
C GLN A 21 4.87 -4.44 5.35
N CYS A 22 3.75 -4.01 5.95
CA CYS A 22 2.41 -4.25 5.37
C CYS A 22 2.26 -3.61 3.98
N ARG A 23 2.87 -2.44 3.74
CA ARG A 23 2.90 -1.80 2.41
C ARG A 23 3.67 -2.64 1.40
N ALA A 24 4.83 -3.15 1.77
CA ALA A 24 5.65 -4.01 0.91
C ALA A 24 4.88 -5.28 0.53
N GLU A 25 4.28 -5.96 1.51
CA GLU A 25 3.48 -7.17 1.28
C GLU A 25 2.26 -6.91 0.39
N LEU A 26 1.56 -5.78 0.58
CA LEU A 26 0.45 -5.40 -0.30
C LEU A 26 0.95 -5.17 -1.74
N ALA A 27 2.09 -4.49 -1.90
CA ALA A 27 2.67 -4.22 -3.22
C ALA A 27 3.10 -5.49 -3.94
N GLU A 28 3.60 -6.51 -3.24
CA GLU A 28 3.91 -7.83 -3.83
C GLU A 28 2.66 -8.52 -4.37
N VAL A 29 1.58 -8.54 -3.59
CA VAL A 29 0.34 -9.20 -4.02
C VAL A 29 -0.33 -8.45 -5.17
N LEU A 30 -0.29 -7.12 -5.16
CA LEU A 30 -0.80 -6.30 -6.28
C LEU A 30 0.01 -6.52 -7.56
N ARG A 31 1.34 -6.70 -7.46
CA ARG A 31 2.17 -7.07 -8.62
C ARG A 31 1.78 -8.43 -9.18
N ALA A 32 1.52 -9.42 -8.31
CA ALA A 32 1.04 -10.73 -8.75
C ALA A 32 -0.35 -10.65 -9.40
N GLU A 33 -1.25 -9.79 -8.89
CA GLU A 33 -2.55 -9.53 -9.52
C GLU A 33 -2.39 -8.95 -10.93
N GLU A 34 -1.50 -7.96 -11.09
CA GLU A 34 -1.26 -7.32 -12.38
C GLU A 34 -0.68 -8.30 -13.40
N GLN A 35 0.30 -9.11 -13.02
CA GLN A 35 0.85 -10.17 -13.87
C GLN A 35 -0.22 -11.18 -14.30
N LEU A 36 -1.17 -11.52 -13.41
CA LEU A 36 -2.29 -12.39 -13.78
C LEU A 36 -3.22 -11.73 -14.81
N LYS A 37 -3.50 -10.42 -14.67
CA LYS A 37 -4.31 -9.67 -15.64
C LYS A 37 -3.62 -9.58 -16.99
N GLU A 38 -2.32 -9.29 -17.02
CA GLU A 38 -1.52 -9.27 -18.24
C GLU A 38 -1.55 -10.63 -18.96
N HIS A 39 -1.37 -11.73 -18.23
CA HIS A 39 -1.49 -13.07 -18.82
C HIS A 39 -2.88 -13.37 -19.35
N GLN A 40 -3.95 -12.95 -18.65
CA GLN A 40 -5.32 -13.13 -19.14
C GLN A 40 -5.57 -12.33 -20.42
N ALA A 41 -5.10 -11.08 -20.48
CA ALA A 41 -5.20 -10.24 -21.67
C ALA A 41 -4.41 -10.85 -22.85
N GLY A 42 -3.24 -11.45 -22.59
CA GLY A 42 -2.46 -12.19 -23.58
C GLY A 42 -3.23 -13.37 -24.15
N ILE A 43 -3.78 -14.22 -23.29
CA ILE A 43 -4.60 -15.38 -23.72
C ILE A 43 -5.81 -14.93 -24.55
N GLU A 44 -6.48 -13.85 -24.16
CA GLU A 44 -7.58 -13.29 -24.95
C GLU A 44 -7.14 -12.77 -26.32
N SER A 45 -5.95 -12.19 -26.40
CA SER A 45 -5.35 -11.81 -27.68
C SER A 45 -5.06 -13.03 -28.54
N ASP A 46 -4.42 -14.06 -27.98
CA ASP A 46 -4.08 -15.29 -28.70
C ASP A 46 -5.32 -15.99 -29.27
N ILE A 47 -6.42 -16.02 -28.50
CA ILE A 47 -7.71 -16.55 -28.97
C ILE A 47 -8.25 -15.73 -30.15
N ARG A 48 -8.18 -14.39 -30.08
CA ARG A 48 -8.64 -13.52 -31.17
C ARG A 48 -7.79 -13.70 -32.43
N ASP A 49 -6.48 -13.77 -32.27
CA ASP A 49 -5.54 -13.94 -33.37
C ASP A 49 -5.73 -15.30 -34.05
N GLN A 50 -5.97 -16.35 -33.27
CA GLN A 50 -6.26 -17.67 -33.80
C GLN A 50 -7.59 -17.71 -34.56
N HIS A 51 -8.62 -17.02 -34.07
CA HIS A 51 -9.88 -16.86 -34.80
C HIS A 51 -9.72 -16.07 -36.11
N ALA A 52 -8.92 -15.01 -36.12
CA ALA A 52 -8.64 -14.23 -37.32
C ALA A 52 -7.87 -15.06 -38.37
N PHE A 53 -6.86 -15.80 -37.92
CA PHE A 53 -6.05 -16.67 -38.76
C PHE A 53 -6.90 -17.73 -39.48
N ILE A 54 -7.77 -18.45 -38.77
CA ILE A 54 -8.66 -19.45 -39.38
C ILE A 54 -9.57 -18.78 -40.41
N ARG A 55 -10.18 -17.64 -40.05
CA ARG A 55 -11.15 -16.95 -40.90
C ARG A 55 -10.54 -16.56 -42.25
N GLY A 56 -9.36 -15.96 -42.23
CA GLY A 56 -8.62 -15.60 -43.45
C GLY A 56 -8.21 -16.81 -44.30
N ARG A 57 -7.95 -17.98 -43.69
CA ARG A 57 -7.65 -19.22 -44.41
C ARG A 57 -8.88 -19.85 -45.04
N THR A 58 -10.04 -19.78 -44.38
CA THR A 58 -11.31 -20.31 -44.90
C THR A 58 -11.91 -19.45 -46.02
N GLU A 59 -11.70 -18.12 -46.00
CA GLU A 59 -12.19 -17.21 -47.05
C GLU A 59 -11.52 -17.42 -48.41
N ALA A 60 -10.29 -17.96 -48.43
CA ALA A 60 -9.55 -18.28 -49.65
C ALA A 60 -10.05 -19.53 -50.41
N GLY A 61 -11.22 -20.08 -50.05
CA GLY A 61 -11.94 -21.11 -50.80
C GLY A 61 -11.44 -22.56 -50.61
N ALA A 62 -10.36 -22.79 -49.86
CA ALA A 62 -9.87 -24.13 -49.51
C ALA A 62 -10.19 -24.45 -48.05
N LEU A 63 -11.27 -25.20 -47.81
CA LEU A 63 -11.64 -25.66 -46.48
C LEU A 63 -10.72 -26.81 -46.04
N ASN A 64 -9.73 -26.51 -45.20
CA ASN A 64 -8.89 -27.53 -44.58
C ASN A 64 -9.47 -27.92 -43.19
N ILE A 65 -10.16 -29.06 -43.13
CA ILE A 65 -10.84 -29.55 -41.91
C ILE A 65 -9.84 -29.86 -40.79
N ASP A 66 -8.65 -30.36 -41.13
CA ASP A 66 -7.61 -30.68 -40.15
C ASP A 66 -7.08 -29.42 -39.47
N LEU A 67 -6.91 -28.33 -40.25
CA LEU A 67 -6.50 -27.03 -39.74
C LEU A 67 -7.54 -26.45 -38.77
N ILE A 68 -8.83 -26.53 -39.12
CA ILE A 68 -9.94 -26.05 -38.28
C ILE A 68 -10.02 -26.85 -36.98
N THR A 69 -9.82 -28.15 -37.06
CA THR A 69 -9.88 -29.03 -35.88
C THR A 69 -8.67 -28.81 -34.96
N ALA A 70 -7.48 -28.62 -35.53
CA ALA A 70 -6.28 -28.27 -34.78
C ALA A 70 -6.45 -26.93 -34.05
N SER A 71 -6.95 -25.90 -34.74
CA SER A 71 -7.14 -24.58 -34.16
C SER A 71 -8.24 -24.55 -33.09
N GLN A 72 -9.32 -25.33 -33.27
CA GLN A 72 -10.35 -25.49 -32.23
C GLN A 72 -9.77 -26.11 -30.96
N ARG A 73 -8.92 -27.14 -31.08
CA ARG A 73 -8.25 -27.75 -29.91
C ARG A 73 -7.37 -26.73 -29.18
N GLU A 74 -6.64 -25.92 -29.91
CA GLU A 74 -5.82 -24.85 -29.34
C GLU A 74 -6.66 -23.79 -28.62
N VAL A 75 -7.76 -23.32 -29.22
CA VAL A 75 -8.68 -22.38 -28.56
C VAL A 75 -9.29 -23.00 -27.29
N MET A 76 -9.64 -24.28 -27.30
CA MET A 76 -10.15 -24.96 -26.11
C MET A 76 -9.08 -25.05 -25.00
N PHE A 77 -7.83 -25.31 -25.36
CA PHE A 77 -6.71 -25.26 -24.43
C PHE A 77 -6.53 -23.86 -23.82
N LEU A 78 -6.50 -22.81 -24.65
CA LEU A 78 -6.38 -21.42 -24.20
C LEU A 78 -7.54 -21.01 -23.28
N LYS A 79 -8.77 -21.44 -23.59
CA LYS A 79 -9.94 -21.22 -22.71
C LYS A 79 -9.80 -21.93 -21.37
N SER A 80 -9.29 -23.15 -21.34
CA SER A 80 -9.05 -23.87 -20.08
C SER A 80 -8.02 -23.15 -19.21
N LEU A 81 -6.95 -22.63 -19.83
CA LEU A 81 -5.93 -21.83 -19.16
C LEU A 81 -6.53 -20.51 -18.64
N GLN A 82 -7.40 -19.85 -19.41
CA GLN A 82 -8.09 -18.63 -18.97
C GLN A 82 -8.93 -18.88 -17.71
N ILE A 83 -9.68 -19.99 -17.67
CA ILE A 83 -10.49 -20.39 -16.51
C ILE A 83 -9.59 -20.62 -15.29
N GLU A 84 -8.47 -21.32 -15.45
CA GLU A 84 -7.51 -21.54 -14.37
C GLU A 84 -6.98 -20.22 -13.80
N LYS A 85 -6.56 -19.28 -14.66
CA LYS A 85 -6.10 -17.95 -14.24
C LYS A 85 -7.20 -17.17 -13.53
N GLN A 86 -8.45 -17.27 -13.99
CA GLN A 86 -9.59 -16.63 -13.34
C GLN A 86 -9.83 -17.20 -11.94
N GLN A 87 -9.72 -18.52 -11.76
CA GLN A 87 -9.82 -19.14 -10.44
C GLN A 87 -8.68 -18.69 -9.51
N LEU A 88 -7.45 -18.58 -10.01
CA LEU A 88 -6.33 -18.04 -9.23
C LEU A 88 -6.59 -16.60 -8.80
N MET A 89 -7.13 -15.75 -9.69
CA MET A 89 -7.49 -14.38 -9.35
C MET A 89 -8.59 -14.31 -8.28
N LEU A 90 -9.60 -15.19 -8.35
CA LEU A 90 -10.64 -15.28 -7.32
C LEU A 90 -10.05 -15.68 -5.95
N LYS A 91 -9.07 -16.58 -5.93
CA LYS A 91 -8.35 -16.96 -4.70
C LYS A 91 -7.45 -15.84 -4.18
N LEU A 92 -6.89 -15.00 -5.05
CA LEU A 92 -6.00 -13.90 -4.67
C LEU A 92 -6.74 -12.71 -4.02
N ARG A 93 -7.96 -12.42 -4.48
CA ARG A 93 -8.80 -11.31 -3.98
C ARG A 93 -8.93 -11.23 -2.46
N PRO A 94 -9.30 -12.30 -1.72
CA PRO A 94 -9.40 -12.21 -0.26
C PRO A 94 -8.04 -11.89 0.39
N HIS A 95 -6.93 -12.37 -0.16
CA HIS A 95 -5.60 -12.06 0.35
C HIS A 95 -5.19 -10.60 0.13
N ILE A 96 -5.60 -9.98 -0.98
CA ILE A 96 -5.44 -8.54 -1.22
C ILE A 96 -6.25 -7.77 -0.19
N GLN A 97 -7.52 -8.14 0.01
CA GLN A 97 -8.40 -7.43 0.93
C GLN A 97 -7.91 -7.51 2.38
N GLN A 98 -7.43 -8.69 2.80
CA GLN A 98 -6.84 -8.89 4.13
C GLN A 98 -5.62 -7.99 4.34
N ARG A 99 -4.71 -7.90 3.37
CA ARG A 99 -3.52 -7.02 3.46
C ARG A 99 -3.87 -5.54 3.42
N ARG A 100 -4.89 -5.15 2.65
CA ARG A 100 -5.42 -3.77 2.68
C ARG A 100 -5.94 -3.43 4.07
N GLN A 101 -6.70 -4.31 4.69
CA GLN A 101 -7.21 -4.08 6.04
C GLN A 101 -6.07 -3.97 7.05
N ALA A 102 -5.09 -4.88 7.00
CA ALA A 102 -3.92 -4.84 7.87
C ALA A 102 -3.13 -3.52 7.72
N LEU A 103 -2.99 -3.00 6.50
CA LEU A 103 -2.36 -1.71 6.26
C LEU A 103 -3.15 -0.54 6.87
N ILE A 104 -4.47 -0.55 6.74
CA ILE A 104 -5.34 0.48 7.33
C ILE A 104 -5.21 0.48 8.85
N ASP A 105 -5.22 -0.70 9.47
CA ASP A 105 -5.08 -0.85 10.91
C ASP A 105 -3.71 -0.34 11.39
N ALA A 106 -2.64 -0.72 10.68
CA ALA A 106 -1.28 -0.24 10.96
C ALA A 106 -1.13 1.29 10.78
N ASP A 107 -1.73 1.86 9.73
CA ASP A 107 -1.77 3.30 9.50
C ASP A 107 -2.50 4.03 10.64
N HIS A 108 -3.61 3.47 11.12
CA HIS A 108 -4.36 4.03 12.23
C HIS A 108 -3.53 4.06 13.51
N GLU A 109 -2.87 2.94 13.86
CA GLU A 109 -2.01 2.86 15.04
C GLU A 109 -0.86 3.87 15.00
N VAL A 110 -0.18 4.01 13.85
CA VAL A 110 0.90 4.99 13.68
C VAL A 110 0.37 6.42 13.87
N ARG A 111 -0.77 6.75 13.24
CA ARG A 111 -1.39 8.08 13.38
C ARG A 111 -1.79 8.40 14.82
N THR A 112 -2.31 7.43 15.56
CA THR A 112 -2.63 7.63 16.98
C THR A 112 -1.39 7.97 17.80
N LEU A 113 -0.28 7.28 17.56
CA LEU A 113 0.99 7.52 18.27
C LEU A 113 1.64 8.85 17.87
N GLU A 114 1.56 9.24 16.59
CA GLU A 114 2.04 10.53 16.11
C GLU A 114 1.27 11.68 16.78
N LYS A 115 -0.07 11.62 16.79
CA LYS A 115 -0.89 12.61 17.50
C LYS A 115 -0.57 12.69 18.98
N LEU A 116 -0.34 11.54 19.64
CA LEU A 116 0.05 11.52 21.04
C LEU A 116 1.42 12.19 21.26
N LYS A 117 2.37 11.97 20.35
CA LYS A 117 3.69 12.63 20.38
C LYS A 117 3.55 14.14 20.24
N GLU A 118 2.77 14.61 19.27
CA GLU A 118 2.48 16.04 19.03
C GLU A 118 1.88 16.70 20.27
N GLN A 119 0.82 16.10 20.85
CA GLN A 119 0.19 16.61 22.06
C GLN A 119 1.17 16.72 23.24
N LYS A 120 2.04 15.72 23.42
CA LYS A 120 3.05 15.74 24.48
C LYS A 120 4.13 16.79 24.25
N GLN A 121 4.49 17.03 22.99
CA GLN A 121 5.42 18.07 22.62
C GLN A 121 4.84 19.46 22.88
N GLU A 122 3.59 19.70 22.50
CA GLU A 122 2.90 20.97 22.81
C GLU A 122 2.81 21.23 24.32
N GLN A 123 2.50 20.19 25.11
CA GLN A 123 2.47 20.29 26.57
C GLN A 123 3.84 20.68 27.14
N HIS A 124 4.92 20.08 26.62
CA HIS A 124 6.28 20.40 27.05
C HIS A 124 6.67 21.84 26.71
N ILE A 125 6.37 22.30 25.49
CA ILE A 125 6.63 23.69 25.07
C ILE A 125 5.89 24.68 25.96
N LYS A 126 4.60 24.42 26.27
CA LYS A 126 3.81 25.29 27.16
C LYS A 126 4.39 25.35 28.58
N LEU A 127 4.87 24.22 29.10
CA LEU A 127 5.50 24.17 30.41
C LEU A 127 6.83 24.91 30.44
N GLU A 128 7.68 24.76 29.42
CA GLU A 128 8.95 25.50 29.33
C GLU A 128 8.70 27.00 29.23
N ALA A 129 7.75 27.44 28.39
CA ALA A 129 7.38 28.85 28.29
C ALA A 129 6.88 29.44 29.61
N ALA A 130 6.09 28.68 30.39
CA ALA A 130 5.61 29.12 31.70
C ALA A 130 6.75 29.23 32.73
N ILE A 131 7.72 28.31 32.70
CA ILE A 131 8.91 28.36 33.57
C ILE A 131 9.78 29.57 33.21
N GLU A 132 10.03 29.80 31.91
CA GLU A 132 10.81 30.94 31.43
C GLU A 132 10.16 32.27 31.78
N ALA A 133 8.84 32.41 31.59
CA ALA A 133 8.11 33.60 31.99
C ALA A 133 8.26 33.89 33.50
N LYS A 134 8.10 32.86 34.35
CA LYS A 134 8.28 33.00 35.79
C LYS A 134 9.70 33.43 36.17
N GLN A 135 10.72 32.86 35.52
CA GLN A 135 12.12 33.26 35.75
C GLN A 135 12.38 34.71 35.34
N MET A 136 11.80 35.16 34.23
CA MET A 136 11.91 36.56 33.78
C MET A 136 11.25 37.53 34.77
N ASP A 137 10.08 37.17 35.31
CA ASP A 137 9.39 37.97 36.33
C ASP A 137 10.24 38.08 37.62
N GLU A 138 10.84 36.98 38.08
CA GLU A 138 11.74 36.96 39.25
C GLU A 138 13.01 37.82 39.03
N ILE A 139 13.59 37.79 37.82
CA ILE A 139 14.74 38.64 37.45
C ILE A 139 14.33 40.11 37.41
N ALA A 140 13.14 40.43 36.88
CA ALA A 140 12.64 41.80 36.83
C ALA A 140 12.40 42.38 38.24
N LEU A 141 11.79 41.59 39.13
CA LEU A 141 11.56 41.97 40.53
C LEU A 141 12.87 42.19 41.30
N SER A 142 13.81 41.27 41.19
CA SER A 142 15.12 41.39 41.86
C SER A 142 15.98 42.54 41.30
N GLY A 143 15.90 42.79 40.00
CA GLY A 143 16.55 43.93 39.35
C GLY A 143 15.95 45.29 39.75
N PHE A 144 14.63 45.36 39.95
CA PHE A 144 13.96 46.57 40.43
C PHE A 144 14.35 46.89 41.87
N MET A 145 14.37 45.89 42.75
CA MET A 145 14.79 46.03 44.16
C MET A 145 16.24 46.53 44.29
N ARG A 146 17.13 46.18 43.35
CA ARG A 146 18.54 46.62 43.34
C ARG A 146 18.79 48.03 42.82
N LYS A 147 17.84 48.63 42.10
CA LYS A 147 17.93 50.01 41.58
C LYS A 147 17.25 51.05 42.48
N GLY A 148 16.60 50.60 43.55
CA GLY A 148 15.88 51.45 44.51
C GLY A 148 16.69 51.87 45.75
N GLU A 149 17.97 51.48 45.84
CA GLU A 149 18.97 52.03 46.78
C GLU A 149 19.85 53.06 46.06
#